data_AF-A0A3M5BK94-F1
#
_entry.id   AF-A0A3M5BK94-F1
#
_cell.length_a   1.000
_cell.length_b   1.000
_cell.length_c   1.000
_cell.angle_alpha   90.00
_cell.angle_beta   90.00
_cell.angle_gamma   90.00
#
_symmetry.space_group_name_H-M   'P 1'
#
loop_
_entity.id
_entity.type
_entity.pdbx_description
1 polymer ?
#
loop_
_entity_poly.entity_id
_entity_poly.type
_entity_poly.pdbx_seq_one_letter_code
_entity_poly.pdbx_strand_id
1 'polypeptide(L)'
;AQANDPDLQSPSELVRLEAQWRRDFPMSEADVRASDTVMGLRGEDHAVWIIATNDKTPEAAAMLTAYMENDSYREAFKASIVAAYKQVENSPKLIDDLDHLTAMAAQIVNEVEERLYPEPQSASAQATPSR
;
A
#
# COMPACT_ATOMS: atom_id res chain seq x y z
N ALA A 1 4.25 28.82 -5.60
CA ALA A 1 3.20 28.13 -6.39
C ALA A 1 2.78 26.91 -5.59
N GLN A 2 1.69 26.97 -4.82
CA GLN A 2 1.35 25.90 -3.86
C GLN A 2 -0.15 25.86 -3.47
N ALA A 3 -0.99 26.77 -3.98
CA ALA A 3 -2.42 26.82 -3.62
C ALA A 3 -3.32 25.98 -4.54
N ASN A 4 -2.75 25.39 -5.61
CA ASN A 4 -3.49 24.67 -6.65
C ASN A 4 -2.98 23.23 -6.80
N ASP A 5 -2.49 22.62 -5.73
CA ASP A 5 -2.15 21.19 -5.76
C ASP A 5 -3.46 20.40 -5.93
N PRO A 6 -3.66 19.69 -7.05
CA PRO A 6 -4.88 18.93 -7.29
C PRO A 6 -5.08 17.82 -6.25
N ASP A 7 -4.01 17.27 -5.67
CA ASP A 7 -4.11 16.18 -4.70
C ASP A 7 -4.67 16.68 -3.36
N LEU A 8 -4.42 17.94 -3.01
CA LEU A 8 -5.07 18.60 -1.85
C LEU A 8 -6.58 18.81 -2.04
N GLN A 9 -7.09 18.74 -3.28
CA GLN A 9 -8.51 18.85 -3.62
C GLN A 9 -9.13 17.48 -3.95
N SER A 10 -8.37 16.40 -3.81
CA SER A 10 -8.84 15.04 -4.12
C SER A 10 -10.06 14.66 -3.26
N PRO A 11 -11.04 13.92 -3.82
CA PRO A 11 -12.11 13.32 -3.02
C PRO A 11 -11.58 12.27 -2.04
N SER A 12 -10.37 11.75 -2.26
CA SER A 12 -9.67 10.83 -1.35
C SER A 12 -9.06 11.60 -0.17
N GLU A 13 -9.42 11.21 1.05
CA GLU A 13 -8.76 11.68 2.25
C GLU A 13 -7.31 11.20 2.34
N LEU A 14 -7.06 9.96 1.93
CA LEU A 14 -5.72 9.37 1.95
C LEU A 14 -4.75 10.11 1.01
N VAL A 15 -5.20 10.50 -0.19
CA VAL A 15 -4.43 11.34 -1.11
C VAL A 15 -4.20 12.74 -0.55
N ARG A 16 -5.21 13.36 0.07
CA ARG A 16 -5.04 14.68 0.70
C ARG A 16 -4.02 14.65 1.84
N LEU A 17 -4.04 13.59 2.66
CA LEU A 17 -3.07 13.41 3.75
C LEU A 17 -1.65 13.24 3.23
N GLU A 18 -1.45 12.44 2.17
CA GLU A 18 -0.15 12.29 1.52
C GLU A 18 0.32 13.61 0.91
N ALA A 19 -0.54 14.34 0.18
CA ALA A 19 -0.19 15.63 -0.40
C ALA A 19 0.19 16.68 0.67
N GLN A 20 -0.52 16.69 1.79
CA GLN A 20 -0.16 17.55 2.92
C GLN A 20 1.19 17.15 3.53
N TRP A 21 1.41 15.84 3.75
CA TRP A 21 2.71 15.34 4.23
C TRP A 21 3.84 15.73 3.29
N ARG A 22 3.64 15.57 1.97
CA ARG A 22 4.60 15.96 0.93
C ARG A 22 4.96 17.43 0.95
N ARG A 23 4.00 18.30 1.26
CA ARG A 23 4.23 19.73 1.37
C ARG A 23 5.09 20.10 2.57
N ASP A 24 4.88 19.40 3.69
CA ASP A 24 5.53 19.71 4.97
C ASP A 24 6.88 18.98 5.13
N PHE A 25 7.10 17.90 4.37
CA PHE A 25 8.32 17.11 4.42
C PHE A 25 9.45 17.74 3.58
N PRO A 26 10.67 17.88 4.12
CA PRO A 26 11.74 18.66 3.47
C PRO A 26 12.43 17.94 2.30
N MET A 27 12.09 16.69 2.00
CA MET A 27 12.68 15.91 0.92
C MET A 27 11.83 15.94 -0.34
N SER A 28 12.48 15.93 -1.51
CA SER A 28 11.80 15.84 -2.80
C SER A 28 11.10 14.48 -2.98
N GLU A 29 10.21 14.38 -3.97
CA GLU A 29 9.60 13.08 -4.30
C GLU A 29 10.64 12.01 -4.64
N ALA A 30 11.61 12.34 -5.48
CA ALA A 30 12.66 11.42 -5.86
C ALA A 30 13.47 10.95 -4.65
N ASP A 31 13.83 11.87 -3.74
CA ASP A 31 14.62 11.51 -2.56
C ASP A 31 13.84 10.64 -1.58
N VAL A 32 12.54 10.89 -1.41
CA VAL A 32 11.67 10.03 -0.60
C VAL A 32 11.59 8.63 -1.20
N ARG A 33 11.33 8.52 -2.51
CA ARG A 33 11.22 7.23 -3.20
C ARG A 33 12.52 6.44 -3.21
N ALA A 34 13.66 7.12 -3.11
CA ALA A 34 14.99 6.51 -3.06
C ALA A 34 15.42 6.08 -1.64
N SER A 35 14.67 6.43 -0.59
CA SER A 35 15.03 6.13 0.79
C SER A 35 14.19 5.00 1.37
N ASP A 36 14.80 3.83 1.56
CA ASP A 36 14.15 2.67 2.20
C ASP A 36 13.57 3.01 3.57
N THR A 37 14.29 3.83 4.36
CA THR A 37 13.81 4.28 5.68
C THR A 37 12.55 5.13 5.58
N VAL A 38 12.52 6.12 4.68
CA VAL A 38 11.35 6.98 4.54
C VAL A 38 10.19 6.18 3.94
N MET A 39 10.46 5.33 2.95
CA MET A 39 9.44 4.48 2.34
C MET A 39 8.84 3.49 3.35
N GLY A 40 9.64 2.92 4.24
CA GLY A 40 9.15 2.11 5.36
C GLY A 40 8.19 2.89 6.27
N LEU A 41 8.59 4.09 6.69
CA LEU A 41 7.74 4.97 7.50
C LEU A 41 6.43 5.36 6.78
N ARG A 42 6.48 5.60 5.47
CA ARG A 42 5.26 5.83 4.67
C ARG A 42 4.35 4.61 4.66
N GLY A 43 4.91 3.40 4.61
CA GLY A 43 4.16 2.15 4.71
C GLY A 43 3.41 2.05 6.04
N GLU A 44 4.07 2.37 7.14
CA GLU A 44 3.44 2.38 8.48
C GLU A 44 2.32 3.42 8.57
N ASP A 45 2.59 4.66 8.15
CA ASP A 45 1.60 5.74 8.19
C ASP A 45 0.37 5.44 7.33
N HIS A 46 0.56 4.93 6.10
CA HIS A 46 -0.55 4.58 5.22
C HIS A 46 -1.40 3.42 5.77
N ALA A 47 -0.79 2.45 6.47
CA ALA A 47 -1.53 1.38 7.13
C ALA A 47 -2.40 1.91 8.28
N VAL A 48 -1.93 2.92 9.02
CA VAL A 48 -2.73 3.60 10.04
C VAL A 48 -3.85 4.41 9.40
N TRP A 49 -3.54 5.17 8.34
CA TRP A 49 -4.51 6.04 7.69
C TRP A 49 -5.64 5.26 7.03
N ILE A 50 -5.37 4.13 6.36
CA ILE A 50 -6.45 3.34 5.75
C ILE A 50 -7.45 2.82 6.79
N ILE A 51 -6.97 2.39 7.96
CA ILE A 51 -7.82 1.95 9.07
C ILE A 51 -8.61 3.13 9.64
N ALA A 52 -7.98 4.29 9.80
CA ALA A 52 -8.60 5.46 10.41
C ALA A 52 -9.64 6.15 9.51
N THR A 53 -9.38 6.23 8.20
CA THR A 53 -10.21 7.00 7.26
C THR A 53 -11.27 6.14 6.58
N ASN A 54 -11.05 4.81 6.50
CA ASN A 54 -11.87 3.92 5.68
C ASN A 54 -11.97 4.37 4.22
N ASP A 55 -10.94 5.06 3.71
CA ASP A 55 -10.93 5.61 2.36
C ASP A 55 -10.70 4.50 1.33
N LYS A 56 -11.76 4.15 0.61
CA LYS A 56 -11.77 3.12 -0.45
C LYS A 56 -11.90 3.70 -1.85
N THR A 57 -11.55 4.97 -2.04
CA THR A 57 -11.65 5.64 -3.34
C THR A 57 -10.65 5.08 -4.36
N PRO A 58 -10.94 5.16 -5.67
CA PRO A 58 -10.00 4.76 -6.72
C PRO A 58 -8.66 5.52 -6.64
N GLU A 59 -8.68 6.78 -6.23
CA GLU A 59 -7.49 7.61 -6.07
C GLU A 59 -6.61 7.11 -4.92
N ALA A 60 -7.20 6.71 -3.78
CA ALA A 60 -6.48 6.06 -2.69
C ALA A 60 -5.87 4.73 -3.15
N ALA A 61 -6.64 3.92 -3.89
CA ALA A 61 -6.16 2.65 -4.43
C ALA A 61 -4.96 2.85 -5.37
N ALA A 62 -5.06 3.78 -6.32
CA ALA A 62 -3.98 4.10 -7.26
C ALA A 62 -2.71 4.57 -6.53
N MET A 63 -2.87 5.43 -5.51
CA MET A 63 -1.76 5.92 -4.70
C MET A 63 -1.07 4.78 -3.95
N LEU A 64 -1.83 3.94 -3.22
CA LEU A 64 -1.29 2.81 -2.47
C LEU A 64 -0.57 1.83 -3.40
N THR A 65 -1.15 1.49 -4.56
CA THR A 65 -0.52 0.62 -5.57
C THR A 65 0.83 1.17 -6.01
N ALA A 66 0.93 2.46 -6.30
CA ALA A 66 2.19 3.08 -6.72
C ALA A 66 3.28 3.03 -5.62
N TYR A 67 2.89 3.15 -4.35
CA TYR A 67 3.82 2.98 -3.22
C TYR A 67 4.19 1.51 -2.99
N MET A 68 3.26 0.57 -3.20
CA MET A 68 3.43 -0.87 -2.97
C MET A 68 4.51 -1.53 -3.83
N GLU A 69 4.89 -0.91 -4.95
CA GLU A 69 6.03 -1.33 -5.79
C GLU A 69 7.37 -1.30 -5.03
N ASN A 70 7.50 -0.42 -4.04
CA ASN A 70 8.71 -0.33 -3.23
C ASN A 70 8.69 -1.41 -2.13
N ASP A 71 9.76 -2.19 -2.06
CA ASP A 71 9.89 -3.31 -1.13
C ASP A 71 9.79 -2.89 0.34
N SER A 72 10.57 -1.88 0.77
CA SER A 72 10.57 -1.41 2.15
C SER A 72 9.21 -0.86 2.58
N TYR A 73 8.53 -0.14 1.68
CA TYR A 73 7.15 0.31 1.91
C TYR A 73 6.20 -0.87 2.09
N ARG A 74 6.21 -1.83 1.17
CA ARG A 74 5.25 -2.95 1.16
C ARG A 74 5.42 -3.83 2.39
N GLU A 75 6.65 -4.14 2.78
CA GLU A 75 6.91 -4.93 3.98
C GLU A 75 6.47 -4.21 5.25
N ALA A 76 6.78 -2.91 5.39
CA ALA A 76 6.38 -2.12 6.56
C ALA A 76 4.85 -1.95 6.64
N PHE A 77 4.18 -1.71 5.51
CA PHE A 77 2.74 -1.62 5.41
C PHE A 77 2.07 -2.93 5.88
N LYS A 78 2.47 -4.08 5.31
CA LYS A 78 1.94 -5.40 5.70
C LYS A 78 2.18 -5.69 7.18
N ALA A 79 3.40 -5.42 7.67
CA ALA A 79 3.73 -5.64 9.07
C ALA A 79 2.85 -4.81 10.02
N SER A 80 2.54 -3.57 9.65
CA SER A 80 1.67 -2.67 10.41
C SER A 80 0.23 -3.16 10.46
N ILE A 81 -0.31 -3.65 9.34
CA ILE A 81 -1.63 -4.29 9.32
C ILE A 81 -1.65 -5.54 10.21
N VAL A 82 -0.65 -6.42 10.10
CA VAL A 82 -0.52 -7.60 10.99
C VAL A 82 -0.47 -7.20 12.46
N ALA A 83 0.24 -6.12 12.79
CA ALA A 83 0.30 -5.60 14.15
C ALA A 83 -1.06 -5.07 14.63
N ALA A 84 -1.86 -4.45 13.77
CA ALA A 84 -3.22 -4.03 14.09
C ALA A 84 -4.14 -5.22 14.42
N TYR A 85 -4.09 -6.30 13.62
CA TYR A 85 -4.85 -7.53 13.92
C TYR A 85 -4.44 -8.16 15.24
N LYS A 86 -3.15 -8.22 15.56
CA LYS A 86 -2.66 -8.74 16.84
C LYS A 86 -3.22 -7.98 18.04
N GLN A 87 -3.39 -6.65 17.93
CA GLN A 87 -3.94 -5.84 19.03
C GLN A 87 -5.40 -6.19 19.35
N VAL A 88 -6.15 -6.71 18.38
CA VAL A 88 -7.58 -7.01 18.51
C VAL A 88 -7.89 -8.51 18.46
N GLU A 89 -6.87 -9.37 18.49
CA GLU A 89 -6.99 -10.82 18.22
C GLU A 89 -7.98 -11.56 19.13
N ASN A 90 -8.26 -11.02 20.31
CA ASN A 90 -9.20 -11.59 21.28
C ASN A 90 -10.66 -11.12 21.08
N SER A 91 -10.94 -10.34 20.04
CA SER A 91 -12.27 -9.80 19.75
C SER A 91 -12.68 -10.11 18.31
N PRO A 92 -13.51 -11.15 18.09
CA PRO A 92 -13.97 -11.51 16.74
C PRO A 92 -14.64 -10.36 15.99
N LYS A 93 -15.37 -9.50 16.72
CA LYS A 93 -16.01 -8.32 16.12
C LYS A 93 -14.98 -7.32 15.59
N LEU A 94 -13.92 -7.04 16.35
CA LEU A 94 -12.91 -6.07 15.92
C LEU A 94 -12.05 -6.63 14.78
N ILE A 95 -11.88 -7.95 14.70
CA ILE A 95 -11.27 -8.62 13.54
C ILE A 95 -12.13 -8.40 12.29
N ASP A 96 -13.46 -8.62 12.37
CA ASP A 96 -14.39 -8.39 11.26
C ASP A 96 -14.41 -6.91 10.82
N ASP A 97 -14.40 -5.98 11.79
CA ASP A 97 -14.28 -4.55 11.51
C ASP A 97 -12.96 -4.23 10.78
N LEU A 98 -11.82 -4.81 11.22
CA LEU A 98 -10.53 -4.64 10.53
C LEU A 98 -10.53 -5.25 9.14
N ASP A 99 -11.08 -6.45 8.95
CA ASP A 99 -11.22 -7.08 7.63
C ASP A 99 -11.96 -6.17 6.66
N HIS A 100 -13.06 -5.56 7.12
CA HIS A 100 -13.80 -4.62 6.30
C HIS A 100 -12.99 -3.35 5.98
N LEU A 101 -12.26 -2.80 6.95
CA LEU A 101 -11.44 -1.60 6.76
C LEU A 101 -10.26 -1.85 5.82
N THR A 102 -9.61 -3.01 5.89
CA THR A 102 -8.39 -3.32 5.15
C THR A 102 -8.62 -4.10 3.85
N ALA A 103 -9.86 -4.42 3.49
CA ALA A 103 -10.19 -5.23 2.30
C ALA A 103 -9.54 -4.71 1.00
N MET A 104 -9.61 -3.40 0.74
CA MET A 104 -8.98 -2.79 -0.45
C MET A 104 -7.46 -2.92 -0.41
N ALA A 105 -6.85 -2.71 0.76
CA ALA A 105 -5.41 -2.82 0.92
C ALA A 105 -4.92 -4.27 0.70
N ALA A 106 -5.64 -5.26 1.22
CA ALA A 106 -5.34 -6.67 1.01
C ALA A 106 -5.39 -7.04 -0.49
N GLN A 107 -6.39 -6.55 -1.22
CA GLN A 107 -6.48 -6.74 -2.67
C GLN A 107 -5.26 -6.14 -3.39
N ILE A 108 -4.89 -4.89 -3.08
CA ILE A 108 -3.74 -4.21 -3.70
C ILE A 108 -2.43 -4.96 -3.42
N VAL A 109 -2.21 -5.41 -2.18
CA VAL A 109 -1.02 -6.20 -1.82
C VAL A 109 -0.93 -7.45 -2.69
N ASN A 110 -2.03 -8.21 -2.80
CA ASN A 110 -2.06 -9.45 -3.59
C ASN A 110 -1.77 -9.19 -5.07
N GLU A 111 -2.43 -8.19 -5.67
CA GLU A 111 -2.25 -7.86 -7.10
C GLU A 111 -0.81 -7.39 -7.41
N VAL A 112 -0.21 -6.62 -6.50
CA VAL A 112 1.17 -6.14 -6.67
C VAL A 112 2.16 -7.27 -6.48
N GLU A 113 1.99 -8.11 -5.47
CA GLU A 113 2.89 -9.24 -5.22
C GLU A 113 2.81 -10.31 -6.31
N GLU A 114 1.62 -10.63 -6.83
CA GLU A 114 1.46 -11.56 -7.96
C GLU A 114 2.23 -11.07 -9.19
N ARG A 115 2.24 -9.76 -9.43
CA ARG A 115 2.99 -9.15 -10.55
C ARG A 115 4.49 -9.11 -10.30
N LEU A 116 4.94 -8.83 -9.07
CA LEU A 116 6.36 -8.74 -8.73
C LEU A 116 7.02 -10.12 -8.60
N TYR A 117 6.26 -11.10 -8.12
CA TYR A 117 6.72 -12.45 -7.82
C TYR A 117 5.79 -13.49 -8.47
N PRO A 118 5.73 -13.53 -9.82
CA PRO A 118 4.93 -14.54 -10.50
C PRO A 118 5.46 -15.93 -10.13
N GLU A 119 4.56 -16.86 -9.79
CA GLU A 119 4.97 -18.25 -9.60
C GLU A 119 5.67 -18.73 -10.88
N PRO A 120 6.81 -19.46 -10.77
CA PRO A 120 7.47 -19.97 -11.96
C PRO A 120 6.50 -20.88 -12.69
N GLN A 121 6.01 -20.41 -13.85
CA GLN A 121 5.26 -21.23 -14.78
C GLN A 121 6.12 -22.46 -15.05
N SER A 122 5.71 -23.61 -14.51
CA SER A 122 6.33 -24.89 -14.83
C SER A 122 6.31 -25.00 -16.34
N ALA A 123 7.47 -24.78 -16.97
CA ALA A 123 7.64 -24.88 -18.40
C ALA A 123 7.12 -26.26 -18.78
N SER A 124 5.95 -26.29 -19.40
CA SER A 124 5.37 -27.53 -19.89
C SER A 124 6.43 -28.13 -20.79
N ALA A 125 6.91 -29.30 -20.39
CA ALA A 125 7.89 -30.08 -21.12
C ALA A 125 7.43 -30.19 -22.58
N GLN A 126 7.98 -29.36 -23.46
CA GLN A 126 7.99 -29.64 -24.88
C GLN A 126 8.92 -30.83 -25.04
N ALA A 127 8.34 -32.02 -24.91
CA ALA A 127 8.93 -33.24 -25.42
C ALA A 127 9.28 -32.99 -26.89
N THR A 128 10.57 -32.86 -27.16
CA THR A 128 11.12 -32.97 -28.52
C THR A 128 10.58 -34.28 -29.13
N PRO A 129 9.97 -34.25 -30.31
CA PRO A 129 9.67 -35.50 -31.00
C PRO A 129 10.99 -36.12 -31.46
N SER A 130 11.30 -37.31 -30.95
CA SER A 130 12.41 -38.12 -31.44
C SER A 130 12.19 -38.45 -32.92
N ARG A 131 13.26 -38.27 -33.70
CA ARG A 131 13.31 -38.48 -35.15
C ARG A 131 13.35 -39.96 -35.52
#